data_AF-A0A3M1THT1-F1
#
_entry.id   AF-A0A3M1THT1-F1
#
_cell.length_a   1.000
_cell.length_b   1.000
_cell.length_c   1.000
_cell.angle_alpha   90.00
_cell.angle_beta   90.00
_cell.angle_gamma   90.00
#
_symmetry.space_group_name_H-M   'P 1'
#
loop_
_entity.id
_entity.type
_entity.pdbx_description
1 polymer ?
#
loop_
_entity_poly.entity_id
_entity_poly.type
_entity_poly.pdbx_seq_one_letter_code
_entity_poly.pdbx_strand_id
1 'polypeptide(L)'
;MSATARDTIAAIATPPGAGALCVVRVSGPRAREVLRRLCPGLRADPPARRLGLQRIIDPTDGEEIDRALVVLFAAPRSFTGEDVVEVQGHGGGMVGRRLL
;
A
#
# COMPACT_ATOMS: atom_id res chain seq x y z
N MET A 1 -1.16 -25.11 -17.27
CA MET A 1 -2.42 -24.51 -16.79
C MET A 1 -2.18 -23.01 -16.66
N SER A 2 -2.72 -22.21 -17.59
CA SER A 2 -2.55 -20.76 -17.56
C SER A 2 -3.36 -20.20 -16.41
N ALA A 3 -2.71 -19.80 -15.32
CA ALA A 3 -3.37 -19.05 -14.27
C ALA A 3 -3.83 -17.73 -14.92
N THR A 4 -5.14 -17.51 -15.00
CA THR A 4 -5.71 -16.20 -15.31
C THR A 4 -5.03 -15.19 -14.40
N ALA A 5 -4.30 -14.23 -14.98
CA ALA A 5 -3.59 -13.22 -14.21
C ALA A 5 -4.62 -12.52 -13.30
N ARG A 6 -4.52 -12.76 -11.98
CA ARG A 6 -5.43 -12.12 -11.02
C ARG A 6 -5.16 -10.63 -11.01
N ASP A 7 -6.24 -9.86 -10.94
CA ASP A 7 -6.12 -8.42 -10.78
C ASP A 7 -5.44 -8.07 -9.46
N THR A 8 -4.79 -6.90 -9.44
CA THR A 8 -4.32 -6.30 -8.19
C THR A 8 -5.43 -5.43 -7.64
N ILE A 9 -5.87 -5.73 -6.42
CA ILE A 9 -6.98 -5.04 -5.75
C ILE A 9 -6.45 -4.14 -4.64
N ALA A 10 -7.17 -3.06 -4.36
CA ALA A 10 -6.89 -2.14 -3.27
C ALA A 10 -8.17 -1.79 -2.49
N ALA A 11 -8.08 -1.64 -1.17
CA ALA A 11 -9.19 -1.21 -0.34
C ALA A 11 -8.72 -0.55 0.96
N ILE A 12 -9.57 0.33 1.52
CA ILE A 12 -9.43 0.77 2.91
C ILE A 12 -9.77 -0.42 3.82
N ALA A 13 -8.83 -0.79 4.69
CA ALA A 13 -8.90 -1.94 5.59
C ALA A 13 -9.30 -1.58 7.03
N THR A 14 -9.54 -0.30 7.31
CA THR A 14 -10.02 0.22 8.61
C THR A 14 -11.47 0.69 8.53
N PRO A 15 -12.23 0.71 9.64
CA PRO A 15 -13.57 1.29 9.66
C PRO A 15 -13.60 2.75 9.17
N PRO A 16 -14.69 3.21 8.54
CA PRO A 16 -14.83 4.61 8.16
C PRO A 16 -14.99 5.50 9.38
N GLY A 17 -14.54 6.76 9.28
CA GLY A 17 -14.73 7.77 10.32
C GLY A 17 -13.42 8.43 10.75
N ALA A 18 -13.50 9.17 11.87
CA ALA A 18 -12.34 9.78 12.50
C ALA A 18 -11.57 8.73 13.31
N GLY A 19 -10.26 8.66 13.08
CA GLY A 19 -9.34 7.79 13.80
C GLY A 19 -7.93 8.36 13.69
N ALA A 20 -6.99 7.83 14.48
CA ALA A 20 -5.59 8.25 14.38
C ALA A 20 -4.90 7.70 13.12
N LEU A 21 -5.35 6.54 12.62
CA LEU A 21 -4.77 5.84 11.48
C LEU A 21 -5.82 5.41 10.46
N CYS A 22 -5.43 5.36 9.19
CA CYS A 22 -6.17 4.73 8.11
C CYS A 22 -5.24 3.74 7.39
N VAL A 23 -5.69 2.51 7.19
CA VAL A 23 -4.91 1.49 6.47
C VAL A 23 -5.51 1.27 5.09
N VAL A 24 -4.69 1.45 4.04
CA VAL A 24 -5.01 1.01 2.68
C VAL A 24 -4.18 -0.22 2.36
N ARG A 25 -4.85 -1.30 1.96
CA ARG A 25 -4.22 -2.57 1.60
C ARG A 25 -4.30 -2.79 0.11
N VAL A 26 -3.19 -3.17 -0.50
CA VAL A 26 -3.08 -3.58 -1.90
C VAL A 26 -2.64 -5.04 -1.95
N SER A 27 -3.34 -5.89 -2.70
CA SER A 27 -3.00 -7.32 -2.87
C SER A 27 -2.97 -7.68 -4.35
N GLY A 28 -1.96 -8.45 -4.77
CA GLY A 28 -1.92 -9.05 -6.09
C GLY A 28 -0.58 -8.87 -6.80
N PRO A 29 -0.48 -9.30 -8.08
CA PRO A 29 0.80 -9.38 -8.79
C PRO A 29 1.49 -8.03 -9.01
N ARG A 30 0.77 -6.92 -8.93
CA ARG A 30 1.33 -5.55 -9.06
C ARG A 30 1.51 -4.82 -7.73
N ALA A 31 1.31 -5.46 -6.58
CA ALA A 31 1.39 -4.77 -5.28
C ALA A 31 2.74 -4.08 -5.06
N ARG A 32 3.86 -4.72 -5.43
CA ARG A 32 5.21 -4.13 -5.36
C ARG A 32 5.43 -2.99 -6.34
N GLU A 33 4.79 -3.04 -7.50
CA GLU A 33 4.82 -1.94 -8.47
C GLU A 33 4.10 -0.72 -7.90
N VAL A 34 2.91 -0.92 -7.34
CA VAL A 34 2.14 0.13 -6.66
C VAL A 34 2.97 0.75 -5.53
N LEU A 35 3.62 -0.08 -4.70
CA LEU A 35 4.53 0.41 -3.65
C LEU A 35 5.62 1.34 -4.20
N ARG A 36 6.32 0.93 -5.27
CA ARG A 36 7.39 1.73 -5.87
C ARG A 36 6.89 3.05 -6.45
N ARG A 37 5.68 3.06 -7.03
CA ARG A 37 5.05 4.28 -7.56
C ARG A 37 4.63 5.25 -6.46
N LEU A 38 4.04 4.74 -5.38
CA LEU A 38 3.62 5.54 -4.22
C LEU A 38 4.80 6.04 -3.40
N CYS A 39 5.90 5.28 -3.36
CA CYS A 39 7.09 5.60 -2.57
C CYS A 39 8.33 5.73 -3.48
N PRO A 40 8.42 6.77 -4.33
CA PRO A 40 9.51 6.91 -5.30
C PRO A 40 10.92 7.02 -4.67
N GLY A 41 11.00 7.31 -3.36
CA GLY A 41 12.26 7.27 -2.61
C GLY A 41 12.80 5.87 -2.32
N LEU A 42 12.01 4.80 -2.53
CA LEU A 42 12.48 3.42 -2.40
C LEU A 42 13.37 3.04 -3.59
N ARG A 43 14.63 2.73 -3.31
CA ARG A 43 15.56 2.20 -4.32
C ARG A 43 15.35 0.71 -4.62
N ALA A 44 14.76 -0.01 -3.68
CA ALA A 44 14.44 -1.43 -3.77
C ALA A 44 13.24 -1.76 -2.88
N ASP A 45 12.64 -2.94 -3.07
CA ASP A 45 11.59 -3.43 -2.17
C ASP A 45 12.13 -3.50 -0.72
N PRO A 46 11.36 -3.02 0.28
CA PRO A 46 11.75 -3.16 1.66
C PRO A 46 11.75 -4.64 2.07
N PRO A 47 12.55 -5.04 3.07
CA PRO A 47 12.46 -6.38 3.64
C PRO A 47 11.02 -6.70 4.04
N ALA A 48 10.56 -7.89 3.67
CA ALA A 48 9.20 -8.31 4.00
C ALA A 48 8.97 -8.24 5.52
N ARG A 49 7.79 -7.78 5.93
CA ARG A 49 7.35 -7.64 7.33
C ARG A 49 8.18 -6.65 8.15
N ARG A 50 8.86 -5.71 7.49
CA ARG A 50 9.51 -4.56 8.14
C ARG A 50 8.73 -3.29 7.80
N LEU A 51 8.27 -2.59 8.84
CA LEU A 51 7.67 -1.27 8.71
C LEU A 51 8.75 -0.23 8.42
N GLY A 52 8.47 0.68 7.48
CA GLY A 52 9.30 1.84 7.19
C GLY A 52 8.44 3.10 7.02
N LEU A 53 8.93 4.23 7.52
CA LEU A 53 8.27 5.52 7.36
C LEU A 53 8.63 6.12 5.99
N GLN A 54 7.63 6.33 5.15
CA GLN A 54 7.80 6.79 3.78
C GLN A 54 6.99 8.06 3.51
N ARG A 55 7.48 8.88 2.57
CA ARG A 55 6.65 9.90 1.92
C ARG A 55 5.83 9.20 0.85
N ILE A 56 4.52 9.38 0.89
CA ILE A 56 3.59 8.84 -0.08
C ILE A 56 3.27 9.92 -1.09
N ILE A 57 3.56 9.64 -2.35
CA ILE A 57 3.43 10.58 -3.45
C ILE A 57 2.33 10.07 -4.39
N ASP A 58 1.46 10.97 -4.81
CA ASP A 58 0.50 10.69 -5.88
C ASP A 58 1.27 10.56 -7.20
N PRO A 59 1.24 9.40 -7.88
CA PRO A 59 2.01 9.19 -9.08
C PRO A 59 1.43 9.91 -10.32
N THR A 60 0.27 10.56 -10.20
CA THR A 60 -0.40 11.26 -11.30
C THR A 60 -0.01 12.73 -11.39
N ASP A 61 0.14 13.41 -10.25
CA ASP A 61 0.48 14.84 -10.18
C ASP A 61 1.80 15.13 -9.43
N GLY A 62 2.33 14.15 -8.69
CA GLY A 62 3.58 14.29 -7.93
C GLY A 62 3.42 14.92 -6.54
N GLU A 63 2.20 15.21 -6.11
CA GLU A 63 1.92 15.82 -4.80
C GLU A 63 2.13 14.83 -3.66
N GLU A 64 2.57 15.34 -2.50
CA GLU A 64 2.63 14.52 -1.30
C GLU A 64 1.21 14.29 -0.75
N ILE A 65 0.83 13.01 -0.61
CA ILE A 65 -0.44 12.60 -0.01
C ILE A 65 -0.30 12.60 1.51
N ASP A 66 0.75 11.93 2.02
CA ASP A 66 0.98 11.74 3.44
C ASP A 66 2.41 11.27 3.74
N ARG A 67 2.81 11.31 5.01
CA ARG A 67 3.98 10.61 5.54
C ARG A 67 3.52 9.44 6.41
N ALA A 68 3.57 8.23 5.84
CA ALA A 68 2.91 7.05 6.36
C ALA A 68 3.88 5.88 6.63
N LEU A 69 3.48 4.97 7.51
CA LEU A 69 4.19 3.70 7.66
C LEU A 69 3.78 2.75 6.54
N VAL A 70 4.75 2.04 5.96
CA VAL A 70 4.52 1.09 4.87
C VAL A 70 5.16 -0.24 5.21
N VAL A 71 4.46 -1.33 4.88
CA VAL A 71 4.97 -2.69 5.04
C VAL A 71 4.62 -3.56 3.83
N LEU A 72 5.59 -4.34 3.38
CA LEU A 72 5.43 -5.37 2.35
C LEU A 72 5.29 -6.74 3.02
N PHE A 73 4.24 -7.49 2.72
CA PHE A 73 4.13 -8.91 3.00
C PHE A 73 4.33 -9.68 1.70
N ALA A 74 5.53 -10.23 1.52
CA ALA A 74 5.86 -10.98 0.31
C ALA A 74 5.13 -12.35 0.26
N ALA A 75 4.66 -12.73 -0.93
CA ALA A 75 4.12 -14.06 -1.20
C ALA A 75 5.15 -15.17 -0.85
N PRO A 76 4.70 -16.37 -0.47
CA PRO A 76 3.31 -16.76 -0.19
C PRO A 76 2.87 -16.40 1.25
N ARG A 77 3.66 -15.60 1.96
CA ARG A 77 3.58 -15.41 3.40
C ARG A 77 2.84 -14.13 3.79
N SER A 78 1.64 -13.96 3.24
CA SER A 78 0.72 -12.83 3.47
C SER A 78 -0.69 -13.34 3.80
N PHE A 79 -1.63 -12.42 4.08
CA PHE A 79 -3.03 -12.76 4.36
C PHE A 79 -3.75 -13.42 3.17
N THR A 80 -3.48 -12.96 1.95
CA THR A 80 -4.10 -13.47 0.71
C THR A 80 -3.28 -14.55 0.03
N GLY A 81 -2.04 -14.80 0.49
CA GLY A 81 -1.06 -15.65 -0.18
C GLY A 81 -0.34 -14.98 -1.36
N GLU A 82 -0.73 -13.76 -1.72
CA GLU A 82 -0.10 -12.95 -2.77
C GLU A 82 0.88 -11.93 -2.16
N ASP A 83 1.57 -11.14 -2.98
CA ASP A 83 2.24 -9.95 -2.43
C ASP A 83 1.18 -8.97 -1.94
N VAL A 84 1.35 -8.49 -0.71
CA VAL A 84 0.47 -7.50 -0.07
C VAL A 84 1.29 -6.31 0.40
N VAL A 85 0.81 -5.12 0.12
CA VAL A 85 1.36 -3.86 0.64
C VAL A 85 0.31 -3.20 1.50
N GLU A 86 0.71 -2.74 2.68
CA GLU A 86 -0.13 -1.90 3.53
C GLU A 86 0.50 -0.54 3.70
N VAL A 87 -0.30 0.51 3.47
CA VAL A 87 0.02 1.89 3.80
C VAL A 87 -0.82 2.29 5.00
N GLN A 88 -0.15 2.60 6.11
CA GLN A 88 -0.75 3.00 7.38
C GLN A 88 -0.49 4.50 7.55
N GLY A 89 -1.39 5.31 7.00
CA GLY A 89 -1.32 6.77 7.03
C GLY A 89 -2.10 7.36 8.20
N HIS A 90 -2.10 8.69 8.27
CA HIS A 90 -2.97 9.42 9.19
C HIS A 90 -4.44 9.06 8.95
N GLY A 91 -5.20 8.98 10.03
CA GLY A 91 -6.61 8.68 9.96
C GLY A 91 -7.45 9.87 9.47
N GLY A 92 -8.75 9.65 9.45
CA GLY A 92 -9.67 10.50 8.69
C GLY A 92 -9.75 10.04 7.23
N GLY A 93 -10.96 10.01 6.67
CA GLY A 93 -11.21 9.37 5.38
C GLY A 93 -10.50 10.02 4.18
N MET A 94 -9.90 11.21 4.33
CA MET A 94 -9.27 11.94 3.23
C MET A 94 -8.00 11.25 2.72
N VAL A 95 -7.08 10.87 3.62
CA VAL A 95 -5.82 10.21 3.23
C VAL A 95 -6.11 8.88 2.53
N GLY A 96 -6.97 8.05 3.12
CA GLY A 96 -7.38 6.79 2.49
C GLY A 96 -8.06 6.95 1.13
N ARG A 97 -8.81 8.04 0.93
CA ARG A 97 -9.44 8.35 -0.37
C ARG A 97 -8.46 8.89 -1.41
N ARG A 98 -7.42 9.62 -1.01
CA ARG A 98 -6.36 10.07 -1.94
C ARG A 98 -5.42 8.93 -2.33
N LEU A 99 -5.26 7.91 -1.47
CA LEU A 99 -4.44 6.73 -1.73
C LEU A 99 -5.09 5.71 -2.70
N LEU A 100 -6.43 5.75 -2.84
CA LEU A 100 -7.21 4.87 -3.71
C LEU A 100 -7.49 5.52 -5.06
#